data_AF-A0A4D4KYD7-F1
#
_entry.id   AF-A0A4D4KYD7-F1
#
_cell.length_a   1.000
_cell.length_b   1.000
_cell.length_c   1.000
_cell.angle_alpha   90.00
_cell.angle_beta   90.00
_cell.angle_gamma   90.00
#
_symmetry.space_group_name_H-M   'P 1'
#
loop_
_entity.id
_entity.type
_entity.pdbx_description
1 polymer ?
#
loop_
_entity_poly.entity_id
_entity_poly.type
_entity_poly.pdbx_seq_one_letter_code
_entity_poly.pdbx_strand_id
1 'polypeptide(L)'
;MTMKDISKVVMDAPTVVSAFSSGQIDGAGIWYPLIDTIKEKVPGMKEVASTEDLPGSSFPTAFVSAAKAKPERDQKVVKVLQEANDWRAAHPEESIALAAKLLKVDEAKVAADAKHVKTMTTAELVARTEDGTVGKWLDGMSRFFVRTGQLPKSPDPSTFYAGDLYTKAAAR
;
A
#
# COMPACT_ATOMS: atom_id res chain seq x y z
N MET A 1 -8.40 25.07 6.63
CA MET A 1 -9.46 24.13 7.04
C MET A 1 -8.93 23.17 8.09
N THR A 2 -9.75 22.80 9.06
CA THR A 2 -9.48 21.82 10.12
C THR A 2 -10.53 20.71 10.07
N MET A 3 -10.35 19.64 10.86
CA MET A 3 -11.37 18.58 10.97
C MET A 3 -12.72 19.06 11.51
N LYS A 4 -12.78 20.26 12.11
CA LYS A 4 -14.03 20.89 12.57
C LYS A 4 -14.81 21.54 11.44
N ASP A 5 -14.16 21.81 10.31
CA ASP A 5 -14.76 22.48 9.16
C ASP A 5 -15.42 21.48 8.18
N ILE A 6 -15.43 20.18 8.51
CA ILE A 6 -15.97 19.12 7.66
C ILE A 6 -16.91 18.19 8.43
N SER A 7 -17.91 17.64 7.73
CA SER A 7 -18.71 16.52 8.21
C SER A 7 -18.12 15.21 7.72
N LYS A 8 -17.66 14.35 8.63
CA LYS A 8 -17.12 13.04 8.29
C LYS A 8 -18.23 12.00 8.25
N VAL A 9 -18.32 11.27 7.14
CA VAL A 9 -19.21 10.12 6.99
C VAL A 9 -18.35 8.89 6.68
N VAL A 10 -18.50 7.82 7.46
CA VAL A 10 -17.77 6.57 7.24
C VAL A 10 -18.60 5.70 6.30
N MET A 11 -17.98 5.24 5.22
CA MET A 11 -18.59 4.45 4.16
C MET A 11 -17.61 3.38 3.71
N ASP A 12 -18.12 2.24 3.23
CA ASP A 12 -17.29 1.29 2.50
C ASP A 12 -16.88 1.86 1.12
N ALA A 13 -15.83 1.28 0.53
CA ALA A 13 -15.24 1.83 -0.68
C ALA A 13 -16.22 1.90 -1.88
N PRO A 14 -17.04 0.86 -2.16
CA PRO A 14 -18.08 0.95 -3.18
C PRO A 14 -19.10 2.06 -2.92
N THR A 15 -19.51 2.25 -1.66
CA THR A 15 -20.46 3.29 -1.27
C THR A 15 -19.86 4.69 -1.51
N VAL A 16 -18.59 4.91 -1.16
CA VAL A 16 -17.90 6.19 -1.45
C VAL A 16 -17.94 6.52 -2.94
N VAL A 17 -17.67 5.55 -3.81
CA VAL A 17 -17.75 5.76 -5.28
C VAL A 17 -19.15 6.22 -5.69
N SER A 18 -20.19 5.54 -5.22
CA SER A 18 -21.58 5.90 -5.55
C SER A 18 -22.02 7.26 -4.96
N ALA A 19 -21.65 7.55 -3.71
CA ALA A 19 -22.02 8.78 -3.01
C ALA A 19 -21.34 9.99 -3.65
N PHE A 20 -20.04 9.90 -3.96
CA PHE A 20 -19.32 10.97 -4.66
C PHE A 20 -19.89 11.16 -6.07
N SER A 21 -20.12 10.06 -6.80
CA SER A 21 -20.64 10.12 -8.18
C SER A 21 -22.05 10.71 -8.29
N SER A 22 -22.84 10.63 -7.22
CA SER A 22 -24.20 11.20 -7.15
C SER A 22 -24.25 12.57 -6.47
N GLY A 23 -23.10 13.13 -6.06
CA GLY A 23 -23.03 14.42 -5.37
C GLY A 23 -23.53 14.41 -3.93
N GLN A 24 -23.66 13.25 -3.29
CA GLN A 24 -24.04 13.13 -1.87
C GLN A 24 -22.90 13.55 -0.93
N ILE A 25 -21.65 13.51 -1.40
CA ILE A 25 -20.46 13.97 -0.69
C ILE A 25 -19.62 14.84 -1.62
N ASP A 26 -18.99 15.88 -1.07
CA ASP A 26 -18.16 16.82 -1.82
C ASP A 26 -16.70 16.38 -1.95
N GLY A 27 -16.27 15.42 -1.12
CA GLY A 27 -14.88 14.98 -0.99
C GLY A 27 -14.78 13.51 -0.59
N ALA A 28 -13.78 12.80 -1.13
CA ALA A 28 -13.53 11.40 -0.83
C ALA A 28 -12.05 11.14 -0.60
N GLY A 29 -11.72 10.51 0.54
CA GLY A 29 -10.41 9.88 0.75
C GLY A 29 -10.48 8.43 0.27
N ILE A 30 -10.04 8.17 -0.96
CA ILE A 30 -10.12 6.85 -1.61
C ILE A 30 -8.85 6.59 -2.44
N TRP A 31 -8.70 5.38 -2.98
CA TRP A 31 -7.50 4.92 -3.68
C TRP A 31 -7.81 4.40 -5.10
N TYR A 32 -6.79 4.24 -5.93
CA TYR A 32 -6.90 3.59 -7.23
C TYR A 32 -7.17 2.08 -7.07
N PRO A 33 -7.97 1.45 -7.95
CA PRO A 33 -8.56 2.00 -9.18
C PRO A 33 -9.93 2.69 -8.99
N LEU A 34 -10.42 2.83 -7.76
CA LEU A 34 -11.76 3.40 -7.50
C LEU A 34 -11.84 4.88 -7.89
N ILE A 35 -10.73 5.61 -7.79
CA ILE A 35 -10.60 6.99 -8.31
C ILE A 35 -10.92 7.03 -9.82
N ASP A 36 -10.42 6.09 -10.61
CA ASP A 36 -10.70 6.05 -12.06
C ASP A 36 -12.18 5.79 -12.34
N THR A 37 -12.82 4.93 -11.53
CA THR A 37 -14.27 4.72 -11.63
C THR A 37 -15.06 6.00 -11.35
N ILE A 38 -14.59 6.84 -10.43
CA ILE A 38 -15.20 8.15 -10.16
C ILE A 38 -14.97 9.11 -11.33
N LYS A 39 -13.75 9.18 -11.89
CA LYS A 39 -13.41 10.05 -13.03
C LYS A 39 -14.28 9.77 -14.26
N GLU A 40 -14.60 8.51 -14.53
CA GLU A 40 -15.51 8.13 -15.61
C GLU A 40 -16.93 8.69 -15.42
N LYS A 41 -17.39 8.80 -14.16
CA LYS A 41 -18.75 9.21 -13.81
C LYS A 41 -18.89 10.71 -13.52
N VAL A 42 -17.81 11.35 -13.08
CA VAL A 42 -17.78 12.77 -12.70
C VAL A 42 -16.66 13.48 -13.50
N PRO A 43 -16.91 13.79 -14.78
CA PRO A 43 -15.98 14.56 -15.59
C PRO A 43 -15.70 15.91 -14.91
N GLY A 44 -14.43 16.18 -14.60
CA GLY A 44 -14.00 17.42 -13.94
C GLY A 44 -13.74 17.33 -12.44
N MET A 45 -13.89 16.14 -11.82
CA MET A 45 -13.39 15.93 -10.46
C MET A 45 -11.87 16.20 -10.37
N LYS A 46 -11.41 16.64 -9.21
CA LYS A 46 -10.00 17.00 -8.97
C LYS A 46 -9.44 16.20 -7.81
N GLU A 47 -8.28 15.60 -8.03
CA GLU A 47 -7.44 15.09 -6.94
C GLU A 47 -6.75 16.28 -6.27
N VAL A 48 -7.06 16.51 -4.99
CA VAL A 48 -6.55 17.66 -4.22
C VAL A 48 -5.27 17.35 -3.45
N ALA A 49 -5.00 16.07 -3.19
CA ALA A 49 -3.81 15.56 -2.54
C ALA A 49 -3.68 14.06 -2.79
N SER A 50 -2.45 13.57 -2.79
CA SER A 50 -2.07 12.16 -2.83
C SER A 50 -1.27 11.78 -1.58
N THR A 51 -0.99 10.50 -1.38
CA THR A 51 -0.10 10.04 -0.32
C THR A 51 1.32 10.63 -0.45
N GLU A 52 1.76 10.97 -1.67
CA GLU A 52 3.08 11.57 -1.92
C GLU A 52 3.18 12.99 -1.39
N ASP A 53 2.06 13.71 -1.33
CA ASP A 53 1.97 15.09 -0.81
C ASP A 53 1.96 15.14 0.73
N LEU A 54 1.96 13.99 1.40
CA LEU A 54 1.83 13.85 2.85
C LEU A 54 3.12 13.31 3.48
N PRO A 55 4.04 14.18 3.95
CA PRO A 55 5.30 13.77 4.54
C PRO A 55 5.11 12.79 5.70
N GLY A 56 5.88 11.70 5.70
CA GLY A 56 5.80 10.67 6.74
C GLY A 56 4.54 9.80 6.68
N SER A 57 3.73 9.94 5.63
CA SER A 57 2.66 9.01 5.30
C SER A 57 3.17 8.04 4.23
N SER A 58 3.14 6.76 4.54
CA SER A 58 3.44 5.69 3.59
C SER A 58 2.54 4.53 3.93
N PHE A 59 2.07 3.83 2.91
CA PHE A 59 1.28 2.61 3.07
C PHE A 59 2.05 1.45 2.43
N PRO A 60 3.01 0.85 3.16
CA PRO A 60 3.75 -0.28 2.63
C PRO A 60 2.83 -1.49 2.43
N THR A 61 2.95 -2.15 1.29
CA THR A 61 2.39 -3.50 1.12
C THR A 61 3.26 -4.48 1.89
N ALA A 62 2.63 -5.30 2.73
CA ALA A 62 3.32 -6.25 3.59
C ALA A 62 2.76 -7.67 3.45
N PHE A 63 3.63 -8.66 3.63
CA PHE A 63 3.24 -10.06 3.85
C PHE A 63 3.34 -10.36 5.34
N VAL A 64 2.31 -11.02 5.88
CA VAL A 64 2.25 -11.38 7.31
C VAL A 64 2.34 -12.89 7.43
N SER A 65 3.28 -13.39 8.24
CA SER A 65 3.36 -14.81 8.59
C SER A 65 2.66 -15.10 9.92
N ALA A 66 2.27 -16.35 10.13
CA ALA A 66 1.68 -16.78 11.40
C ALA A 66 2.71 -16.70 12.53
N ALA A 67 2.29 -16.26 13.73
CA ALA A 67 3.16 -16.07 14.89
C ALA A 67 3.97 -17.30 15.35
N LYS A 68 3.57 -18.52 14.95
CA LYS A 68 4.25 -19.79 15.28
C LYS A 68 4.86 -20.47 14.05
N ALA A 69 5.26 -19.68 13.05
CA ALA A 69 5.89 -20.21 11.85
C ALA A 69 7.22 -20.92 12.13
N LYS A 70 7.58 -21.89 11.28
CA LYS A 70 8.92 -22.50 11.29
C LYS A 70 9.92 -21.52 10.65
N PRO A 71 11.01 -21.13 11.33
CA PRO A 71 11.96 -20.15 10.80
C PRO A 71 12.51 -20.49 9.40
N GLU A 72 12.82 -21.76 9.16
CA GLU A 72 13.31 -22.24 7.85
C GLU A 72 12.30 -22.04 6.72
N ARG A 73 11.00 -22.21 7.00
CA ARG A 73 9.94 -22.00 6.02
C ARG A 73 9.85 -20.52 5.68
N ASP A 74 9.81 -19.67 6.70
CA ASP A 74 9.67 -18.23 6.50
C ASP A 74 10.89 -17.65 5.77
N GLN A 75 12.11 -18.13 6.06
CA GLN A 75 13.29 -17.75 5.30
C GLN A 75 13.18 -18.14 3.82
N LYS A 76 12.70 -19.35 3.49
CA LYS A 76 12.48 -19.76 2.09
C LYS A 76 11.43 -18.90 1.39
N VAL A 77 10.33 -18.59 2.07
CA VAL A 77 9.28 -17.71 1.52
C VAL A 77 9.83 -16.31 1.27
N VAL A 78 10.58 -15.75 2.22
CA VAL A 78 11.20 -14.43 2.06
C VAL A 78 12.15 -14.40 0.86
N LYS A 79 12.95 -15.45 0.63
CA LYS A 79 13.82 -15.52 -0.56
C LYS A 79 13.03 -15.47 -1.87
N VAL A 80 11.92 -16.20 -1.96
CA VAL A 80 11.05 -16.14 -3.15
C VAL A 80 10.42 -14.76 -3.33
N LEU A 81 10.02 -14.10 -2.23
CA LEU A 81 9.50 -12.73 -2.29
C LEU A 81 10.57 -11.72 -2.74
N GLN A 82 11.84 -11.93 -2.36
CA GLN A 82 12.95 -11.12 -2.83
C GLN A 82 13.19 -11.30 -4.33
N GLU A 83 13.23 -12.54 -4.81
CA GLU A 83 13.30 -12.83 -6.25
C GLU A 83 12.13 -12.18 -7.00
N ALA A 84 10.92 -12.23 -6.44
CA ALA A 84 9.75 -11.59 -7.03
C ALA A 84 9.83 -10.04 -7.03
N ASN A 85 10.40 -9.42 -6.00
CA ASN A 85 10.63 -7.97 -5.97
C ASN A 85 11.56 -7.54 -7.10
N ASP A 86 12.68 -8.24 -7.25
CA ASP A 86 13.68 -7.94 -8.28
C ASP A 86 13.13 -8.24 -9.68
N TRP A 87 12.40 -9.34 -9.85
CA TRP A 87 11.72 -9.67 -11.09
C TRP A 87 10.73 -8.58 -11.50
N ARG A 88 9.86 -8.14 -10.57
CA ARG A 88 8.87 -7.12 -10.86
C ARG A 88 9.51 -5.77 -11.21
N ALA A 89 10.63 -5.43 -10.58
CA ALA A 89 11.38 -4.22 -10.91
C ALA A 89 12.02 -4.29 -12.31
N ALA A 90 12.54 -5.46 -12.71
CA ALA A 90 13.18 -5.66 -14.01
C ALA A 90 12.19 -5.94 -15.17
N HIS A 91 11.02 -6.51 -14.86
CA HIS A 91 10.02 -6.98 -15.83
C HIS A 91 8.62 -6.43 -15.51
N PRO A 92 8.42 -5.10 -15.56
CA PRO A 92 7.15 -4.49 -15.14
C PRO A 92 5.97 -4.90 -16.02
N GLU A 93 6.12 -4.93 -17.34
CA GLU A 93 5.05 -5.30 -18.29
C GLU A 93 4.60 -6.76 -18.10
N GLU A 94 5.55 -7.68 -18.00
CA GLU A 94 5.25 -9.10 -17.75
C GLU A 94 4.57 -9.30 -16.40
N SER A 95 5.03 -8.58 -15.37
CA SER A 95 4.42 -8.64 -14.04
C SER A 95 2.97 -8.14 -14.05
N ILE A 96 2.68 -7.10 -14.82
CA ILE A 96 1.32 -6.59 -15.04
C ILE A 96 0.45 -7.63 -15.74
N ALA A 97 0.95 -8.24 -16.82
CA ALA A 97 0.23 -9.29 -17.56
C ALA A 97 -0.08 -10.52 -16.68
N LEU A 98 0.90 -10.97 -15.88
CA LEU A 98 0.73 -12.07 -14.92
C LEU A 98 -0.31 -11.73 -13.85
N ALA A 99 -0.26 -10.52 -13.30
CA ALA A 99 -1.23 -10.04 -12.32
C ALA A 99 -2.65 -9.96 -12.90
N ALA A 100 -2.80 -9.42 -14.12
CA ALA A 100 -4.08 -9.36 -14.83
C ALA A 100 -4.68 -10.76 -15.04
N LYS A 101 -3.86 -11.72 -15.48
CA LYS A 101 -4.27 -13.12 -15.65
C LYS A 101 -4.71 -13.75 -14.33
N LEU A 102 -3.95 -13.55 -13.24
CA LEU A 102 -4.27 -14.07 -11.92
C LEU A 102 -5.61 -13.52 -11.40
N LEU A 103 -5.80 -12.20 -11.52
CA LEU A 103 -6.97 -11.48 -11.04
C LEU A 103 -8.19 -11.63 -11.95
N LYS A 104 -8.01 -12.15 -13.17
CA LYS A 104 -9.02 -12.25 -14.23
C LYS A 104 -9.64 -10.89 -14.57
N VAL A 105 -8.79 -9.88 -14.66
CA VAL A 105 -9.16 -8.51 -15.04
C VAL A 105 -8.39 -8.08 -16.27
N ASP A 106 -8.85 -7.02 -16.93
CA ASP A 106 -8.21 -6.45 -18.10
C ASP A 106 -6.80 -5.91 -17.77
N GLU A 107 -5.83 -6.20 -18.63
CA GLU A 107 -4.43 -5.82 -18.41
C GLU A 107 -4.24 -4.29 -18.37
N ALA A 108 -4.98 -3.53 -19.17
CA ALA A 108 -4.90 -2.07 -19.16
C ALA A 108 -5.39 -1.49 -17.83
N LYS A 109 -6.36 -2.13 -17.16
CA LYS A 109 -6.79 -1.74 -15.81
C LYS A 109 -5.71 -1.99 -14.76
N VAL A 110 -5.00 -3.13 -14.85
CA VAL A 110 -3.86 -3.42 -13.96
C VAL A 110 -2.70 -2.46 -14.24
N ALA A 111 -2.43 -2.17 -15.50
CA ALA A 111 -1.40 -1.21 -15.90
C ALA A 111 -1.70 0.21 -15.39
N ALA A 112 -2.98 0.62 -15.38
CA ALA A 112 -3.40 1.90 -14.81
C ALA A 112 -3.13 1.95 -13.30
N ASP A 113 -3.57 0.94 -12.56
CA ASP A 113 -3.36 0.84 -11.11
C ASP A 113 -1.87 0.76 -10.74
N ALA A 114 -1.08 -0.01 -11.49
CA ALA A 114 0.35 -0.19 -11.26
C ALA A 114 1.16 1.12 -11.32
N LYS A 115 0.69 2.14 -12.07
CA LYS A 115 1.33 3.46 -12.14
C LYS A 115 1.27 4.21 -10.81
N HIS A 116 0.36 3.84 -9.93
CA HIS A 116 0.20 4.43 -8.60
C HIS A 116 0.94 3.65 -7.50
N VAL A 117 1.73 2.65 -7.89
CA VAL A 117 2.51 1.81 -6.97
C VAL A 117 4.01 2.01 -7.21
N LYS A 118 4.73 2.37 -6.15
CA LYS A 118 6.19 2.37 -6.18
C LYS A 118 6.72 0.97 -5.93
N THR A 119 7.26 0.34 -6.97
CA THR A 119 8.00 -0.92 -6.85
C THR A 119 9.43 -0.64 -6.39
N MET A 120 9.95 -1.48 -5.51
CA MET A 120 11.34 -1.42 -5.02
C MET A 120 12.00 -2.79 -5.15
N THR A 121 13.27 -2.79 -5.51
CA THR A 121 14.13 -3.98 -5.55
C THR A 121 14.42 -4.50 -4.14
N THR A 122 14.90 -5.74 -4.05
CA THR A 122 15.40 -6.31 -2.79
C THR A 122 16.51 -5.46 -2.21
N ALA A 123 17.47 -5.02 -3.02
CA ALA A 123 18.60 -4.22 -2.58
C ALA A 123 18.15 -2.89 -1.96
N GLU A 124 17.22 -2.19 -2.60
CA GLU A 124 16.65 -0.96 -2.05
C GLU A 124 15.90 -1.21 -0.74
N LEU A 125 15.08 -2.27 -0.67
CA LEU A 125 14.35 -2.62 0.54
C LEU A 125 15.27 -3.01 1.70
N VAL A 126 16.37 -3.72 1.43
CA VAL A 126 17.41 -4.03 2.44
C VAL A 126 18.04 -2.74 2.94
N ALA A 127 18.49 -1.86 2.06
CA ALA A 127 19.09 -0.59 2.47
C ALA A 127 18.12 0.26 3.31
N ARG A 128 16.83 0.31 2.93
CA ARG A 128 15.79 1.01 3.70
C ARG A 128 15.40 0.33 5.01
N THR A 129 15.66 -0.97 5.12
CA THR A 129 15.49 -1.71 6.37
C THR A 129 16.61 -1.31 7.33
N GLU A 130 17.85 -1.33 6.85
CA GLU A 130 19.05 -1.06 7.63
C GLU A 130 19.16 0.40 8.08
N ASP A 131 18.73 1.35 7.24
CA ASP A 131 18.72 2.79 7.58
C ASP A 131 17.52 3.22 8.44
N GLY A 132 16.63 2.27 8.79
CA GLY A 132 15.44 2.49 9.61
C GLY A 132 14.25 3.14 8.88
N THR A 133 14.34 3.37 7.57
CA THR A 133 13.26 3.96 6.78
C THR A 133 12.00 3.10 6.77
N VAL A 134 12.11 1.78 6.66
CA VAL A 134 10.95 0.88 6.71
C VAL A 134 10.23 0.99 8.05
N GLY A 135 10.99 1.07 9.16
CA GLY A 135 10.44 1.31 10.49
C GLY A 135 9.63 2.61 10.54
N LYS A 136 10.16 3.70 9.98
CA LYS A 136 9.46 5.00 9.90
C LYS A 136 8.17 4.93 9.07
N TRP A 137 8.15 4.15 7.99
CA TRP A 137 6.93 3.94 7.19
C TRP A 137 5.85 3.20 8.00
N LEU A 138 6.23 2.12 8.67
CA LEU A 138 5.32 1.33 9.52
C LEU A 138 4.80 2.14 10.72
N ASP A 139 5.65 3.00 11.29
CA ASP A 139 5.26 3.98 12.31
C ASP A 139 4.26 5.00 11.78
N GLY A 140 4.48 5.53 10.57
CA GLY A 140 3.56 6.44 9.90
C GLY A 140 2.18 5.82 9.71
N MET A 141 2.14 4.58 9.23
CA MET A 141 0.92 3.79 9.08
C MET A 141 0.24 3.51 10.43
N SER A 142 1.00 3.15 11.46
CA SER A 142 0.45 2.89 12.79
C SER A 142 -0.14 4.15 13.43
N ARG A 143 0.53 5.30 13.28
CA ARG A 143 0.00 6.62 13.68
C ARG A 143 -1.28 6.98 12.92
N PHE A 144 -1.37 6.64 11.63
CA PHE A 144 -2.60 6.81 10.86
C PHE A 144 -3.75 6.06 11.54
N PHE A 145 -3.58 4.76 11.82
CA PHE A 145 -4.62 3.93 12.45
C PHE A 145 -5.00 4.37 13.86
N VAL A 146 -4.06 4.91 14.64
CA VAL A 146 -4.38 5.52 15.95
C VAL A 146 -5.22 6.77 15.77
N ARG A 147 -4.82 7.67 14.85
CA ARG A 147 -5.54 8.92 14.57
C ARG A 147 -6.97 8.66 14.08
N THR A 148 -7.18 7.59 13.32
CA THR A 148 -8.50 7.22 12.80
C THR A 148 -9.29 6.29 13.73
N GLY A 149 -8.72 5.91 14.88
CA GLY A 149 -9.40 5.19 15.96
C GLY A 149 -9.44 3.65 15.83
N GLN A 150 -8.82 3.07 14.80
CA GLN A 150 -8.76 1.61 14.59
C GLN A 150 -7.74 0.94 15.50
N LEU A 151 -6.76 1.70 16.00
CA LEU A 151 -5.80 1.22 17.00
C LEU A 151 -5.80 2.13 18.24
N PRO A 152 -5.73 1.57 19.46
CA PRO A 152 -5.65 2.38 20.68
C PRO A 152 -4.28 3.04 20.85
N LYS A 153 -3.21 2.38 20.37
CA LYS A 153 -1.83 2.88 20.42
C LYS A 153 -1.01 2.32 19.25
N SER A 154 0.04 3.05 18.88
CA SER A 154 0.99 2.60 17.86
C SER A 154 1.90 1.53 18.47
N PRO A 155 1.91 0.29 17.97
CA PRO A 155 2.94 -0.68 18.34
C PRO A 155 4.30 -0.23 17.78
N ASP A 156 5.37 -0.63 18.46
CA ASP A 156 6.73 -0.43 17.96
C ASP A 156 6.95 -1.37 16.74
N PRO A 157 7.39 -0.86 15.57
CA PRO A 157 7.65 -1.65 14.39
C PRO A 157 8.53 -2.87 14.63
N SER A 158 9.54 -2.77 15.52
CA SER A 158 10.42 -3.88 15.85
C SER A 158 9.71 -5.10 16.44
N THR A 159 8.48 -4.92 16.96
CA THR A 159 7.69 -6.01 17.54
C THR A 159 6.93 -6.86 16.51
N PHE A 160 6.76 -6.36 15.28
CA PHE A 160 5.99 -7.04 14.23
C PHE A 160 6.67 -7.05 12.86
N TYR A 161 7.73 -6.27 12.67
CA TYR A 161 8.49 -6.23 11.45
C TYR A 161 9.69 -7.17 11.51
N ALA A 162 9.68 -8.20 10.66
CA ALA A 162 10.76 -9.17 10.55
C ALA A 162 11.92 -8.66 9.67
N GLY A 163 12.42 -7.44 9.93
CA GLY A 163 13.50 -6.81 9.16
C GLY A 163 14.79 -7.62 9.15
N ASP A 164 15.20 -8.15 10.32
CA ASP A 164 16.38 -9.02 10.45
C ASP A 164 16.29 -10.28 9.60
N LEU A 165 15.09 -10.88 9.50
CA LEU A 165 14.88 -12.05 8.65
C LEU A 165 15.03 -11.67 7.18
N TYR A 166 14.48 -10.51 6.80
CA TYR A 166 14.53 -9.99 5.44
C TYR A 166 15.97 -9.71 5.00
N THR A 167 16.75 -8.99 5.81
CA THR A 167 18.16 -8.67 5.49
C THR A 167 19.03 -9.92 5.47
N LYS A 168 18.88 -10.84 6.44
CA LYS A 168 19.62 -12.12 6.46
C LYS A 168 19.28 -13.03 5.29
N ALA A 169 18.04 -13.00 4.78
CA ALA A 169 17.67 -13.81 3.62
C ALA A 169 18.34 -13.34 2.32
N ALA A 170 18.64 -12.04 2.22
CA ALA A 170 19.34 -11.45 1.07
C ALA A 170 20.87 -11.64 1.14
N ALA A 171 21.43 -11.79 2.34
CA ALA A 171 22.84 -12.16 2.51
C ALA A 171 23.07 -13.59 1.98
N ARG A 172 24.05 -13.73 1.08
CA ARG A 172 24.43 -15.03 0.47
C ARG A 172 25.09 -15.96 1.48
#